data_AF-A0A9W6S9D5-F1
#
_entry.id   AF-A0A9W6S9D5-F1
#
_cell.length_a   1.000
_cell.length_b   1.000
_cell.length_c   1.000
_cell.angle_alpha   90.00
_cell.angle_beta   90.00
_cell.angle_gamma   90.00
#
_symmetry.space_group_name_H-M   'P 1'
#
loop_
_entity.id
_entity.type
_entity.pdbx_description
1 polymer ?
#
loop_
_entity_poly.entity_id
_entity_poly.type
_entity_poly.pdbx_seq_one_letter_code
_entity_poly.pdbx_strand_id
1 'polypeptide(L)'
;MLIVATGCAPTGAQTARAVAASPPESAATDCDSLATCYTPRRLRVAYGIQPLLDRGIDGRGRTIMVPALGVRQPASSPKVSDIRQDMHRFDDLFGLPAVRLKIDTTLAGDVSPRLAGLEEVQDVQILHALAPAATIRVVLVEPTALNSPASATAALTGALRRGLSHADVISISAGWGEHCLTRAQITRQHAVLRAARDRHVTVVAGSGDTGAVSRPCPGSQSAWTPVKEVSAPASDPLVLAAGGTLLTAHHRTGAYIGETTWSVPTHSQGTGGGFSHLFARPGYQDDVTGTNAGRAVPDVAADAAPSTGMALVISENGQEYKILGASGTSASTPLWAALVALADQAAGQDLGFVNPAIYRIGRSGVRDAAFHDMTMGNNTVTVSGKTINGYRARPGYDPVTGWGSPDARVLVPLLARHAGH
;
A
#
# COMPACT_ATOMS: atom_id res chain seq x y z
N MET A 1 -7.53 -48.03 -64.44
CA MET A 1 -6.27 -47.44 -64.99
C MET A 1 -5.61 -46.72 -63.83
N LEU A 2 -4.72 -47.40 -63.08
CA LEU A 2 -3.27 -47.10 -63.05
C LEU A 2 -3.01 -45.58 -63.16
N ILE A 3 -2.40 -44.89 -62.19
CA ILE A 3 -1.02 -45.08 -61.76
C ILE A 3 -0.82 -44.65 -60.28
N VAL A 4 0.03 -45.43 -59.60
CA VAL A 4 0.63 -45.29 -58.26
C VAL A 4 1.96 -44.52 -58.37
N ALA A 5 2.35 -43.75 -57.34
CA ALA A 5 3.68 -43.81 -56.64
C ALA A 5 4.06 -42.48 -55.95
N THR A 6 4.02 -42.43 -54.60
CA THR A 6 5.15 -42.45 -53.61
C THR A 6 5.90 -41.10 -53.45
N GLY A 7 6.16 -40.57 -52.25
CA GLY A 7 6.01 -41.12 -50.91
C GLY A 7 6.49 -40.20 -49.76
N CYS A 8 6.57 -40.82 -48.58
CA CYS A 8 7.25 -40.46 -47.31
C CYS A 8 6.83 -39.21 -46.51
N ALA A 9 6.22 -39.49 -45.34
CA ALA A 9 6.19 -38.65 -44.12
C ALA A 9 7.54 -38.79 -43.35
N PRO A 10 7.88 -37.99 -42.30
CA PRO A 10 7.03 -37.82 -41.10
C PRO A 10 7.08 -36.46 -40.34
N THR A 11 6.11 -36.34 -39.42
CA THR A 11 6.12 -35.60 -38.13
C THR A 11 6.23 -34.07 -38.10
N GLY A 12 5.18 -33.44 -37.57
CA GLY A 12 5.19 -32.06 -37.08
C GLY A 12 3.81 -31.59 -36.65
N ALA A 13 3.28 -32.11 -35.53
CA ALA A 13 2.07 -31.58 -34.94
C ALA A 13 2.37 -30.21 -34.29
N GLN A 14 2.11 -29.12 -35.01
CA GLN A 14 1.98 -27.80 -34.41
C GLN A 14 0.50 -27.54 -34.12
N THR A 15 0.10 -27.78 -32.87
CA THR A 15 -1.10 -27.18 -32.32
C THR A 15 -0.90 -25.67 -32.27
N ALA A 16 -1.50 -24.95 -33.21
CA ALA A 16 -1.62 -23.50 -33.14
C ALA A 16 -2.44 -23.15 -31.88
N ARG A 17 -1.74 -22.70 -30.83
CA ARG A 17 -2.37 -22.07 -29.66
C ARG A 17 -3.06 -20.80 -30.13
N ALA A 18 -4.38 -20.75 -30.00
CA ALA A 18 -5.13 -19.52 -30.07
C ALA A 18 -4.58 -18.55 -29.02
N VAL A 19 -3.96 -17.47 -29.49
CA VAL A 19 -3.60 -16.32 -28.67
C VAL A 19 -4.92 -15.67 -28.30
N ALA A 20 -5.34 -15.82 -27.04
CA ALA A 20 -6.46 -15.06 -26.49
C ALA A 20 -6.05 -13.58 -26.53
N ALA A 21 -6.70 -12.82 -27.42
CA ALA A 21 -6.60 -11.38 -27.46
C ALA A 21 -7.10 -10.81 -26.12
N SER A 22 -6.33 -9.91 -25.53
CA SER A 22 -6.75 -9.13 -24.37
C SER A 22 -8.09 -8.45 -24.67
N PRO A 23 -9.07 -8.46 -23.75
CA PRO A 23 -10.27 -7.68 -23.92
C PRO A 23 -9.89 -6.19 -24.02
N PRO A 24 -10.64 -5.39 -24.79
CA PRO A 24 -10.40 -3.96 -24.86
C PRO A 24 -10.54 -3.36 -23.46
N GLU A 25 -9.59 -2.49 -23.08
CA GLU A 25 -9.69 -1.62 -21.90
C GLU A 25 -10.94 -0.74 -22.05
N SER A 26 -12.10 -1.23 -21.61
CA SER A 26 -13.15 -0.31 -21.18
C SER A 26 -12.54 0.43 -20.00
N ALA A 27 -12.35 1.74 -20.11
CA ALA A 27 -11.99 2.57 -18.98
C ALA A 27 -13.02 2.27 -17.87
N ALA A 28 -12.62 1.47 -16.89
CA ALA A 28 -13.46 1.22 -15.73
C ALA A 28 -13.68 2.59 -15.10
N THR A 29 -14.94 3.01 -14.98
CA THR A 29 -15.27 4.27 -14.32
C THR A 29 -14.66 4.25 -12.92
N ASP A 30 -14.06 5.35 -12.50
CA ASP A 30 -13.51 5.48 -11.15
C ASP A 30 -14.59 5.16 -10.11
N CYS A 31 -14.19 4.62 -8.97
CA CYS A 31 -15.09 4.40 -7.86
C CYS A 31 -15.48 5.76 -7.24
N ASP A 32 -16.75 6.12 -7.42
CA ASP A 32 -17.34 7.42 -7.07
C ASP A 32 -18.71 7.29 -6.38
N SER A 33 -19.20 6.06 -6.21
CA SER A 33 -20.50 5.76 -5.61
C SER A 33 -20.52 4.36 -5.00
N LEU A 34 -21.51 4.06 -4.15
CA LEU A 34 -21.67 2.71 -3.59
C LEU A 34 -22.01 1.64 -4.64
N ALA A 35 -22.41 2.04 -5.84
CA ALA A 35 -22.66 1.14 -6.96
C ALA A 35 -21.36 0.69 -7.63
N THR A 36 -20.37 1.57 -7.72
CA THR A 36 -19.08 1.33 -8.39
C THR A 36 -18.00 0.84 -7.41
N CYS A 37 -17.98 1.37 -6.20
CA CYS A 37 -16.98 1.04 -5.18
C CYS A 37 -17.15 -0.32 -4.48
N TYR A 38 -16.05 -0.86 -3.95
CA TYR A 38 -16.13 -1.92 -2.96
C TYR A 38 -16.48 -1.37 -1.58
N THR A 39 -17.43 -1.99 -0.88
CA THR A 39 -17.69 -1.64 0.53
C THR A 39 -16.59 -2.23 1.43
N PRO A 40 -16.43 -1.74 2.67
CA PRO A 40 -15.53 -2.34 3.66
C PRO A 40 -15.66 -3.85 3.77
N ARG A 41 -16.90 -4.37 3.83
CA ARG A 41 -17.15 -5.82 3.87
C ARG A 41 -16.69 -6.55 2.61
N ARG A 42 -16.89 -5.97 1.42
CA ARG A 42 -16.45 -6.60 0.16
C ARG A 42 -14.92 -6.69 0.10
N LEU A 43 -14.22 -5.63 0.50
CA LEU A 43 -12.77 -5.62 0.59
C LEU A 43 -12.24 -6.66 1.60
N ARG A 44 -12.86 -6.73 2.80
CA ARG A 44 -12.53 -7.74 3.81
C ARG A 44 -12.70 -9.17 3.30
N VAL A 45 -13.72 -9.44 2.48
CA VAL A 45 -13.92 -10.77 1.88
C VAL A 45 -12.84 -11.04 0.83
N ALA A 46 -12.54 -10.07 -0.03
CA ALA A 46 -11.56 -10.22 -1.11
C ALA A 46 -10.16 -10.60 -0.59
N TYR A 47 -9.70 -9.96 0.49
CA TYR A 47 -8.41 -10.24 1.11
C TYR A 47 -8.45 -11.28 2.24
N GLY A 48 -9.58 -11.98 2.43
CA GLY A 48 -9.68 -13.03 3.46
C GLY A 48 -9.64 -12.51 4.91
N ILE A 49 -9.89 -11.23 5.14
CA ILE A 49 -9.91 -10.59 6.47
C ILE A 49 -11.20 -10.92 7.22
N GLN A 50 -12.35 -10.98 6.54
CA GLN A 50 -13.66 -11.17 7.22
C GLN A 50 -13.69 -12.42 8.12
N PRO A 51 -13.18 -13.61 7.71
CA PRO A 51 -13.14 -14.78 8.59
C PRO A 51 -12.22 -14.65 9.83
N LEU A 52 -11.27 -13.70 9.83
CA LEU A 52 -10.47 -13.37 11.02
C LEU A 52 -11.31 -12.54 11.99
N LEU A 53 -11.98 -11.52 11.49
CA LEU A 53 -12.88 -10.67 12.29
C LEU A 53 -13.99 -11.49 12.95
N ASP A 54 -14.60 -12.42 12.19
CA ASP A 54 -15.67 -13.31 12.68
C ASP A 54 -15.21 -14.22 13.84
N ARG A 55 -13.89 -14.44 13.97
CA ARG A 55 -13.26 -15.20 15.06
C ARG A 55 -12.68 -14.31 16.17
N GLY A 56 -12.97 -13.01 16.13
CA GLY A 56 -12.52 -12.04 17.12
C GLY A 56 -11.08 -11.56 16.97
N ILE A 57 -10.43 -11.82 15.82
CA ILE A 57 -9.15 -11.20 15.45
C ILE A 57 -9.52 -9.94 14.66
N ASP A 58 -9.67 -8.83 15.36
CA ASP A 58 -10.27 -7.55 14.94
C ASP A 58 -9.38 -6.32 15.19
N GLY A 59 -8.13 -6.54 15.57
CA GLY A 59 -7.13 -5.53 15.94
C GLY A 59 -7.19 -5.10 17.41
N ARG A 60 -8.04 -5.73 18.23
CA ARG A 60 -8.25 -5.30 19.62
C ARG A 60 -6.96 -5.36 20.44
N GLY A 61 -6.73 -4.27 21.18
CA GLY A 61 -5.53 -4.13 22.00
C GLY A 61 -4.28 -3.80 21.21
N ARG A 62 -4.41 -3.51 19.90
CA ARG A 62 -3.33 -2.95 19.08
C ARG A 62 -3.56 -1.46 18.81
N THR A 63 -2.48 -0.75 18.54
CA THR A 63 -2.45 0.66 18.15
C THR A 63 -1.70 0.84 16.85
N ILE A 64 -2.39 1.40 15.85
CA ILE A 64 -1.80 1.73 14.55
C ILE A 64 -1.65 3.25 14.48
N MET A 65 -0.43 3.73 14.20
CA MET A 65 -0.16 5.16 14.07
C MET A 65 -0.06 5.59 12.62
N VAL A 66 -0.67 6.73 12.30
CA VAL A 66 -0.65 7.39 10.98
C VAL A 66 -0.05 8.79 11.14
N PRO A 67 1.07 9.13 10.51
CA PRO A 67 1.52 10.50 10.43
C PRO A 67 0.68 11.27 9.39
N ALA A 68 0.15 12.43 9.76
CA ALA A 68 -0.64 13.26 8.85
C ALA A 68 -0.27 14.74 8.95
N LEU A 69 -0.54 15.51 7.89
CA LEU A 69 -0.33 16.96 7.90
C LEU A 69 -1.44 17.63 8.70
N GLY A 70 -1.06 18.40 9.71
CA GLY A 70 -2.00 19.24 10.44
C GLY A 70 -2.59 20.35 9.55
N VAL A 71 -3.81 20.77 9.87
CA VAL A 71 -4.55 21.80 9.16
C VAL A 71 -4.95 22.89 10.14
N ARG A 72 -4.60 24.16 9.86
CA ARG A 72 -4.90 25.28 10.78
C ARG A 72 -6.34 25.75 10.71
N GLN A 73 -6.84 25.96 9.50
CA GLN A 73 -8.19 26.44 9.22
C GLN A 73 -8.77 25.69 8.03
N PRO A 74 -10.11 25.62 7.89
CA PRO A 74 -10.73 25.09 6.70
C PRO A 74 -10.24 25.87 5.48
N ALA A 75 -9.43 25.24 4.63
CA ALA A 75 -9.01 25.82 3.37
C ALA A 75 -10.08 25.56 2.30
N SER A 76 -10.25 26.47 1.35
CA SER A 76 -11.09 26.25 0.18
C SER A 76 -10.53 25.16 -0.75
N SER A 77 -9.23 24.85 -0.64
CA SER A 77 -8.54 23.78 -1.35
C SER A 77 -7.18 23.49 -0.69
N PRO A 78 -6.75 22.21 -0.54
CA PRO A 78 -7.55 20.99 -0.75
C PRO A 78 -8.74 20.96 0.21
N LYS A 79 -9.84 20.29 -0.20
CA LYS A 79 -11.02 20.13 0.66
C LYS A 79 -10.61 19.37 1.92
N VAL A 80 -10.77 20.01 3.07
CA VAL A 80 -10.59 19.42 4.39
C VAL A 80 -11.95 19.22 5.04
N SER A 81 -12.09 18.16 5.81
CA SER A 81 -13.34 17.77 6.49
C SER A 81 -13.10 17.58 7.99
N ASP A 82 -14.18 17.46 8.78
CA ASP A 82 -14.07 17.06 10.19
C ASP A 82 -14.01 15.53 10.25
N ILE A 83 -12.84 14.98 10.58
CA ILE A 83 -12.61 13.54 10.57
C ILE A 83 -13.57 12.77 11.47
N ARG A 84 -14.10 13.39 12.53
CA ARG A 84 -15.06 12.75 13.44
C ARG A 84 -16.42 12.61 12.78
N GLN A 85 -16.83 13.59 11.98
CA GLN A 85 -18.07 13.52 11.20
C GLN A 85 -17.94 12.48 10.08
N ASP A 86 -16.78 12.45 9.41
CA ASP A 86 -16.48 11.47 8.37
C ASP A 86 -16.57 10.05 8.93
N MET A 87 -15.93 9.81 10.07
CA MET A 87 -15.95 8.48 10.71
C MET A 87 -17.33 8.12 11.23
N HIS A 88 -18.08 9.04 11.85
CA HIS A 88 -19.45 8.76 12.27
C HIS A 88 -20.33 8.37 11.07
N ARG A 89 -20.21 9.11 9.96
CA ARG A 89 -21.01 8.83 8.76
C ARG A 89 -20.58 7.52 8.09
N PHE A 90 -19.28 7.24 8.05
CA PHE A 90 -18.72 5.99 7.55
C PHE A 90 -19.22 4.79 8.37
N ASP A 91 -19.20 4.92 9.70
CA ASP A 91 -19.64 3.89 10.63
C ASP A 91 -21.14 3.61 10.47
N ASP A 92 -21.98 4.65 10.41
CA ASP A 92 -23.42 4.53 10.16
C ASP A 92 -23.71 3.86 8.81
N LEU A 93 -23.01 4.28 7.75
CA LEU A 93 -23.28 3.82 6.39
C LEU A 93 -22.93 2.34 6.20
N PHE A 94 -21.87 1.88 6.85
CA PHE A 94 -21.36 0.51 6.69
C PHE A 94 -21.63 -0.40 7.88
N GLY A 95 -22.33 0.08 8.91
CA GLY A 95 -22.66 -0.67 10.13
C GLY A 95 -21.42 -1.09 10.91
N LEU A 96 -20.44 -0.21 11.04
CA LEU A 96 -19.20 -0.45 11.79
C LEU A 96 -19.34 0.05 13.23
N PRO A 97 -18.58 -0.52 14.19
CA PRO A 97 -18.47 0.05 15.52
C PRO A 97 -17.81 1.44 15.45
N ALA A 98 -18.07 2.27 16.46
CA ALA A 98 -17.42 3.58 16.55
C ALA A 98 -15.89 3.47 16.56
N VAL A 99 -15.23 4.26 15.72
CA VAL A 99 -13.76 4.31 15.64
C VAL A 99 -13.10 4.68 16.98
N ARG A 100 -11.99 4.01 17.30
CA ARG A 100 -11.12 4.34 18.45
C ARG A 100 -10.01 5.31 18.02
N LEU A 101 -10.41 6.52 17.67
CA LEU A 101 -9.50 7.53 17.12
C LEU A 101 -8.82 8.35 18.24
N LYS A 102 -7.50 8.52 18.16
CA LYS A 102 -6.71 9.41 19.02
C LYS A 102 -5.90 10.37 18.16
N ILE A 103 -6.08 11.67 18.35
CA ILE A 103 -5.32 12.70 17.64
C ILE A 103 -4.20 13.23 18.54
N ASP A 104 -2.98 13.24 18.02
CA ASP A 104 -1.77 13.69 18.70
C ASP A 104 -1.19 14.90 17.96
N THR A 105 -1.32 16.08 18.56
CA THR A 105 -0.88 17.36 17.98
C THR A 105 0.52 17.77 18.42
N THR A 106 1.25 16.91 19.14
CA THR A 106 2.50 17.31 19.81
C THR A 106 3.59 17.83 18.85
N LEU A 107 3.53 17.45 17.57
CA LEU A 107 4.49 17.88 16.54
C LEU A 107 3.93 18.93 15.57
N ALA A 108 2.67 19.36 15.74
CA ALA A 108 1.93 20.07 14.70
C ALA A 108 1.78 21.58 14.92
N GLY A 109 2.24 22.12 16.04
CA GLY A 109 2.02 23.51 16.40
C GLY A 109 0.54 23.83 16.58
N ASP A 110 0.13 25.03 16.15
CA ASP A 110 -1.26 25.49 16.21
C ASP A 110 -2.05 24.97 14.99
N VAL A 111 -2.63 23.77 15.13
CA VAL A 111 -3.50 23.12 14.14
C VAL A 111 -4.80 22.66 14.77
N SER A 112 -5.84 22.53 13.96
CA SER A 112 -7.09 21.89 14.38
C SER A 112 -6.88 20.39 14.54
N PRO A 113 -7.24 19.80 15.70
CA PRO A 113 -7.20 18.34 15.88
C PRO A 113 -8.39 17.62 15.23
N ARG A 114 -9.23 18.35 14.46
CA ARG A 114 -10.46 17.82 13.85
C ARG A 114 -10.40 17.82 12.34
N LEU A 115 -9.63 18.73 11.76
CA LEU A 115 -9.58 18.91 10.31
C LEU A 115 -8.59 17.93 9.71
N ALA A 116 -9.06 17.16 8.73
CA ALA A 116 -8.28 16.17 8.02
C ALA A 116 -8.38 16.40 6.51
N GLY A 117 -7.30 16.08 5.79
CA GLY A 117 -7.31 15.97 4.34
C GLY A 117 -7.76 14.59 3.87
N LEU A 118 -8.02 14.45 2.57
CA LEU A 118 -8.41 13.18 1.94
C LEU A 118 -7.51 12.00 2.33
N GLU A 119 -6.19 12.21 2.32
CA GLU A 119 -5.20 11.18 2.65
C GLU A 119 -5.39 10.62 4.07
N GLU A 120 -5.54 11.51 5.05
CA GLU A 120 -5.74 11.13 6.46
C GLU A 120 -7.08 10.42 6.66
N VAL A 121 -8.15 10.92 6.02
CA VAL A 121 -9.47 10.27 6.06
C VAL A 121 -9.42 8.88 5.43
N GLN A 122 -8.75 8.73 4.29
CA GLN A 122 -8.56 7.45 3.61
C GLN A 122 -7.83 6.45 4.50
N ASP A 123 -6.68 6.84 5.07
CA ASP A 123 -5.89 5.98 5.96
C ASP A 123 -6.72 5.51 7.15
N VAL A 124 -7.40 6.43 7.84
CA VAL A 124 -8.19 6.09 9.03
C VAL A 124 -9.39 5.20 8.67
N GLN A 125 -10.09 5.44 7.56
CA GLN A 125 -11.23 4.61 7.15
C GLN A 125 -10.81 3.21 6.71
N ILE A 126 -9.70 3.04 6.01
CA ILE A 126 -9.18 1.70 5.64
C ILE A 126 -8.73 0.95 6.89
N LEU A 127 -7.97 1.58 7.78
CA LEU A 127 -7.55 0.97 9.04
C LEU A 127 -8.74 0.53 9.88
N HIS A 128 -9.74 1.41 10.05
CA HIS A 128 -10.94 1.12 10.82
C HIS A 128 -11.80 0.05 10.15
N ALA A 129 -11.89 0.07 8.83
CA ALA A 129 -12.51 -1.00 8.09
C ALA A 129 -11.80 -2.34 8.34
N LEU A 130 -10.49 -2.42 8.35
CA LEU A 130 -9.82 -3.73 8.35
C LEU A 130 -9.44 -4.25 9.74
N ALA A 131 -9.30 -3.37 10.72
CA ALA A 131 -9.01 -3.67 12.12
C ALA A 131 -9.91 -2.81 13.05
N PRO A 132 -11.23 -3.06 13.06
CA PRO A 132 -12.23 -2.17 13.67
C PRO A 132 -12.11 -1.99 15.18
N ALA A 133 -11.37 -2.86 15.88
CA ALA A 133 -11.13 -2.74 17.31
C ALA A 133 -9.73 -2.17 17.67
N ALA A 134 -8.88 -1.92 16.67
CA ALA A 134 -7.60 -1.26 16.88
C ALA A 134 -7.79 0.20 17.28
N THR A 135 -6.87 0.72 18.10
CA THR A 135 -6.78 2.17 18.32
C THR A 135 -6.02 2.78 17.16
N ILE A 136 -6.63 3.75 16.47
CA ILE A 136 -5.97 4.49 15.40
C ILE A 136 -5.46 5.79 16.01
N ARG A 137 -4.14 5.99 15.98
CA ARG A 137 -3.50 7.21 16.46
C ARG A 137 -3.03 8.04 15.28
N VAL A 138 -3.61 9.20 15.05
CA VAL A 138 -3.08 10.14 14.07
C VAL A 138 -2.09 11.08 14.75
N VAL A 139 -0.85 11.10 14.27
CA VAL A 139 0.17 12.05 14.71
C VAL A 139 0.25 13.17 13.69
N LEU A 140 -0.25 14.34 14.06
CA LEU A 140 -0.20 15.52 13.22
C LEU A 140 1.22 16.12 13.24
N VAL A 141 1.70 16.52 12.08
CA VAL A 141 2.92 17.34 11.90
C VAL A 141 2.55 18.71 11.35
N GLU A 142 3.48 19.67 11.40
CA GLU A 142 3.25 21.02 10.90
C GLU A 142 2.74 21.04 9.44
N PRO A 143 1.78 21.92 9.07
CA PRO A 143 1.30 22.04 7.70
C PRO A 143 2.40 22.36 6.69
N THR A 144 3.47 23.01 7.14
CA THR A 144 4.64 23.39 6.32
C THR A 144 5.65 22.25 6.14
N ALA A 145 5.38 21.05 6.68
CA ALA A 145 6.31 19.93 6.62
C ALA A 145 6.76 19.61 5.19
N LEU A 146 5.87 19.71 4.19
CA LEU A 146 6.20 19.39 2.79
C LEU A 146 6.81 20.55 1.98
N ASN A 147 7.16 21.69 2.60
CA ASN A 147 7.72 22.84 1.87
C ASN A 147 9.14 22.62 1.34
N SER A 148 9.87 21.64 1.86
CA SER A 148 11.22 21.29 1.43
C SER A 148 11.56 19.84 1.79
N PRO A 149 12.57 19.22 1.15
CA PRO A 149 13.00 17.87 1.54
C PRO A 149 13.50 17.82 2.98
N ALA A 150 14.10 18.91 3.48
CA ALA A 150 14.61 19.00 4.83
C ALA A 150 13.50 19.01 5.89
N SER A 151 12.49 19.84 5.71
CA SER A 151 11.32 19.88 6.60
C SER A 151 10.53 18.57 6.56
N ALA A 152 10.37 17.98 5.37
CA ALA A 152 9.59 16.76 5.20
C ALA A 152 10.28 15.57 5.90
N THR A 153 11.59 15.45 5.71
CA THR A 153 12.38 14.41 6.38
C THR A 153 12.40 14.61 7.90
N ALA A 154 12.50 15.85 8.37
CA ALA A 154 12.48 16.15 9.81
C ALA A 154 11.13 15.80 10.45
N ALA A 155 10.02 16.18 9.80
CA ALA A 155 8.66 15.87 10.24
C ALA A 155 8.42 14.35 10.29
N LEU A 156 8.77 13.63 9.21
CA LEU A 156 8.63 12.18 9.15
C LEU A 156 9.48 11.47 10.21
N THR A 157 10.74 11.90 10.39
CA THR A 157 11.62 11.36 11.44
C THR A 157 11.05 11.64 12.84
N GLY A 158 10.47 12.82 13.06
CA GLY A 158 9.81 13.19 14.31
C GLY A 158 8.59 12.32 14.59
N ALA A 159 7.74 12.11 13.59
CA ALA A 159 6.55 11.26 13.72
C ALA A 159 6.93 9.80 13.97
N LEU A 160 7.92 9.26 13.25
CA LEU A 160 8.48 7.92 13.52
C LEU A 160 8.93 7.78 14.98
N ARG A 161 9.70 8.75 15.50
CA ARG A 161 10.13 8.76 16.92
C ARG A 161 8.96 8.80 17.88
N ARG A 162 7.91 9.57 17.56
CA ARG A 162 6.69 9.63 18.38
C ARG A 162 5.95 8.29 18.39
N GLY A 163 5.94 7.58 17.28
CA GLY A 163 5.33 6.25 17.14
C GLY A 163 6.00 5.17 18.00
N LEU A 164 7.32 5.25 18.21
CA LEU A 164 8.10 4.24 18.94
C LEU A 164 7.60 3.91 20.36
N SER A 165 6.88 4.82 21.00
CA SER A 165 6.37 4.64 22.38
C SER A 165 4.86 4.44 22.44
N HIS A 166 4.18 4.47 21.30
CA HIS A 166 2.74 4.70 21.24
C HIS A 166 2.01 3.90 20.17
N ALA A 167 2.70 3.04 19.44
CA ALA A 167 2.14 2.26 18.35
C ALA A 167 2.87 0.92 18.21
N ASP A 168 2.13 -0.08 17.76
CA ASP A 168 2.64 -1.41 17.42
C ASP A 168 2.94 -1.47 15.91
N VAL A 169 2.18 -0.70 15.12
CA VAL A 169 2.37 -0.52 13.68
C VAL A 169 2.31 0.96 13.32
N ILE A 170 3.20 1.41 12.43
CA ILE A 170 3.18 2.76 11.85
C ILE A 170 2.88 2.63 10.36
N SER A 171 1.79 3.24 9.89
CA SER A 171 1.33 3.27 8.49
C SER A 171 1.68 4.62 7.86
N ILE A 172 2.53 4.64 6.85
CA ILE A 172 3.05 5.87 6.24
C ILE A 172 2.64 5.95 4.76
N SER A 173 1.53 6.63 4.49
CA SER A 173 1.04 6.89 3.13
C SER A 173 1.67 8.16 2.53
N ALA A 174 2.97 8.35 2.75
CA ALA A 174 3.72 9.51 2.27
C ALA A 174 5.15 9.13 1.87
N GLY A 175 5.63 9.72 0.77
CA GLY A 175 6.99 9.48 0.31
C GLY A 175 7.39 10.33 -0.89
N TRP A 176 8.70 10.37 -1.13
CA TRP A 176 9.35 11.12 -2.21
C TRP A 176 10.63 10.42 -2.64
N GLY A 177 11.21 10.83 -3.78
CA GLY A 177 12.46 10.25 -4.28
C GLY A 177 13.55 10.20 -3.24
N GLU A 178 14.21 9.05 -3.16
CA GLU A 178 15.33 8.89 -2.23
C GLU A 178 16.48 9.84 -2.57
N HIS A 179 16.61 10.27 -3.84
CA HIS A 179 17.54 11.32 -4.27
C HIS A 179 17.30 12.68 -3.59
N CYS A 180 16.09 12.93 -3.08
CA CYS A 180 15.77 14.17 -2.38
C CYS A 180 16.41 14.25 -0.99
N LEU A 181 16.90 13.13 -0.44
CA LEU A 181 17.51 13.07 0.89
C LEU A 181 19.03 13.02 0.77
N THR A 182 19.68 13.81 1.63
CA THR A 182 21.12 13.69 1.89
C THR A 182 21.44 12.38 2.63
N ARG A 183 22.68 11.90 2.51
CA ARG A 183 23.16 10.75 3.31
C ARG A 183 22.94 10.92 4.81
N ALA A 184 23.12 12.13 5.34
CA ALA A 184 22.90 12.41 6.76
C ALA A 184 21.42 12.29 7.16
N GLN A 185 20.51 12.70 6.29
CA GLN A 185 19.06 12.55 6.48
C GLN A 185 18.65 11.08 6.47
N ILE A 186 19.10 10.33 5.47
CA ILE A 186 18.88 8.87 5.37
C ILE A 186 19.41 8.15 6.61
N THR A 187 20.65 8.42 7.02
CA THR A 187 21.24 7.80 8.21
C THR A 187 20.44 8.08 9.48
N ARG A 188 19.92 9.30 9.65
CA ARG A 188 19.10 9.65 10.83
C ARG A 188 17.75 8.94 10.81
N GLN A 189 17.07 8.90 9.67
CA GLN A 189 15.79 8.23 9.54
C GLN A 189 15.95 6.71 9.74
N HIS A 190 16.95 6.11 9.09
CA HIS A 190 17.28 4.69 9.22
C HIS A 190 17.65 4.31 10.67
N ALA A 191 18.30 5.20 11.42
CA ALA A 191 18.54 4.98 12.85
C ALA A 191 17.26 4.91 13.69
N VAL A 192 16.23 5.70 13.35
CA VAL A 192 14.93 5.62 14.02
C VAL A 192 14.19 4.34 13.62
N LEU A 193 14.32 3.89 12.36
CA LEU A 193 13.73 2.63 11.90
C LEU A 193 14.40 1.40 12.54
N ARG A 194 15.72 1.44 12.79
CA ARG A 194 16.39 0.43 13.65
C ARG A 194 15.79 0.42 15.05
N ALA A 195 15.57 1.60 15.62
CA ALA A 195 14.95 1.72 16.93
C ALA A 195 13.47 1.26 16.95
N ALA A 196 12.75 1.30 15.83
CA ALA A 196 11.42 0.71 15.65
C ALA A 196 11.49 -0.81 15.68
N ARG A 197 12.37 -1.41 14.86
CA ARG A 197 12.65 -2.86 14.90
C ARG A 197 12.98 -3.32 16.32
N ASP A 198 13.91 -2.66 16.98
CA ASP A 198 14.40 -3.05 18.31
C ASP A 198 13.32 -2.89 19.41
N ARG A 199 12.25 -2.14 19.13
CA ARG A 199 11.07 -1.97 19.99
C ARG A 199 9.85 -2.74 19.51
N HIS A 200 10.02 -3.67 18.56
CA HIS A 200 8.93 -4.45 17.98
C HIS A 200 7.81 -3.62 17.32
N VAL A 201 8.16 -2.45 16.77
CA VAL A 201 7.22 -1.62 16.00
C VAL A 201 7.39 -1.90 14.52
N THR A 202 6.33 -2.34 13.86
CA THR A 202 6.31 -2.52 12.40
C THR A 202 6.15 -1.17 11.72
N VAL A 203 6.91 -0.90 10.66
CA VAL A 203 6.71 0.29 9.83
C VAL A 203 6.34 -0.13 8.42
N VAL A 204 5.20 0.33 7.94
CA VAL A 204 4.67 0.09 6.60
C VAL A 204 4.65 1.41 5.85
N ALA A 205 5.08 1.42 4.58
CA ALA A 205 5.00 2.61 3.75
C ALA A 205 4.63 2.30 2.29
N GLY A 206 3.88 3.20 1.67
CA GLY A 206 3.51 3.10 0.27
C GLY A 206 4.73 3.23 -0.63
N SER A 207 4.83 2.39 -1.67
CA SER A 207 5.97 2.40 -2.58
C SER A 207 5.99 3.59 -3.54
N GLY A 208 4.85 4.28 -3.71
CA GLY A 208 4.65 5.44 -4.57
C GLY A 208 3.61 5.19 -5.66
N ASP A 209 3.17 6.27 -6.31
CA ASP A 209 2.06 6.23 -7.27
C ASP A 209 2.47 6.65 -8.68
N THR A 210 3.77 6.78 -8.93
CA THR A 210 4.33 7.30 -10.18
C THR A 210 5.10 6.22 -10.96
N GLY A 211 4.69 4.97 -10.82
CA GLY A 211 5.29 3.83 -11.52
C GLY A 211 6.76 3.60 -11.12
N ALA A 212 7.62 3.29 -12.10
CA ALA A 212 9.05 3.08 -11.87
C ALA A 212 9.85 4.36 -11.59
N VAL A 213 9.18 5.50 -11.44
CA VAL A 213 9.78 6.80 -11.15
C VAL A 213 9.34 7.22 -9.75
N SER A 214 10.26 7.74 -8.95
CA SER A 214 9.91 8.23 -7.62
C SER A 214 9.09 9.51 -7.67
N ARG A 215 8.34 9.80 -6.61
CA ARG A 215 7.66 11.09 -6.44
C ARG A 215 8.64 12.28 -6.43
N PRO A 216 8.20 13.47 -6.88
CA PRO A 216 9.02 14.68 -6.83
C PRO A 216 9.43 15.04 -5.40
N CYS A 217 10.53 15.78 -5.28
CA CYS A 217 10.99 16.27 -3.98
C CYS A 217 9.97 17.24 -3.36
N PRO A 218 9.73 17.19 -2.04
CA PRO A 218 8.86 18.15 -1.37
C PRO A 218 9.32 19.59 -1.64
N GLY A 219 8.37 20.50 -1.90
CA GLY A 219 8.64 21.88 -2.33
C GLY A 219 8.92 22.06 -3.81
N SER A 220 8.95 20.99 -4.61
CA SER A 220 9.09 21.11 -6.08
C SER A 220 7.82 21.70 -6.71
N GLN A 221 7.99 22.51 -7.75
CA GLN A 221 6.90 23.03 -8.57
C GLN A 221 6.37 21.96 -9.54
N SER A 222 5.30 22.28 -10.28
CA SER A 222 4.56 21.36 -11.17
C SER A 222 5.44 20.68 -12.23
N ALA A 223 6.53 21.32 -12.66
CA ALA A 223 7.51 20.73 -13.56
C ALA A 223 8.70 20.15 -12.79
N TRP A 224 8.92 18.84 -12.92
CA TRP A 224 10.05 18.13 -12.32
C TRP A 224 10.64 17.11 -13.31
N THR A 225 11.91 16.75 -13.11
CA THR A 225 12.59 15.77 -13.96
C THR A 225 12.38 14.37 -13.40
N PRO A 226 11.77 13.42 -14.15
CA PRO A 226 11.54 12.07 -13.67
C PRO A 226 12.86 11.31 -13.45
N VAL A 227 13.03 10.76 -12.25
CA VAL A 227 14.15 9.88 -11.87
C VAL A 227 13.64 8.45 -11.71
N LYS A 228 14.18 7.51 -12.48
CA LYS A 228 13.84 6.08 -12.35
C LYS A 228 14.51 5.52 -11.09
N GLU A 229 13.77 5.54 -9.99
CA GLU A 229 14.21 5.08 -8.67
C GLU A 229 12.98 4.81 -7.77
N VAL A 230 13.25 4.33 -6.56
CA VAL A 230 12.22 4.07 -5.54
C VAL A 230 12.06 5.25 -4.58
N SER A 231 10.92 5.33 -3.91
CA SER A 231 10.63 6.41 -2.96
C SER A 231 11.08 6.05 -1.53
N ALA A 232 11.59 7.02 -0.78
CA ALA A 232 11.73 6.95 0.67
C ALA A 232 10.40 7.35 1.35
N PRO A 233 10.02 6.75 2.51
CA PRO A 233 10.79 5.80 3.31
C PRO A 233 10.71 4.34 2.85
N ALA A 234 9.87 4.01 1.86
CA ALA A 234 9.69 2.62 1.40
C ALA A 234 10.98 1.95 0.93
N SER A 235 11.96 2.73 0.44
CA SER A 235 13.28 2.21 0.05
C SER A 235 14.18 1.78 1.22
N ASP A 236 13.86 2.14 2.47
CA ASP A 236 14.61 1.67 3.62
C ASP A 236 14.37 0.16 3.85
N PRO A 237 15.42 -0.65 4.07
CA PRO A 237 15.30 -2.10 4.24
C PRO A 237 14.59 -2.52 5.55
N LEU A 238 14.27 -1.59 6.45
CA LEU A 238 13.52 -1.86 7.68
C LEU A 238 12.03 -1.51 7.58
N VAL A 239 11.59 -1.04 6.42
CA VAL A 239 10.19 -0.71 6.15
C VAL A 239 9.56 -1.82 5.32
N LEU A 240 8.34 -2.22 5.66
CA LEU A 240 7.51 -3.05 4.80
C LEU A 240 6.94 -2.17 3.69
N ALA A 241 7.47 -2.28 2.48
CA ALA A 241 7.02 -1.48 1.35
C ALA A 241 5.77 -2.10 0.70
N ALA A 242 4.69 -1.33 0.64
CA ALA A 242 3.40 -1.73 0.08
C ALA A 242 3.18 -1.12 -1.31
N GLY A 243 3.13 -1.97 -2.33
CA GLY A 243 2.80 -1.60 -3.70
C GLY A 243 1.31 -1.72 -4.02
N GLY A 244 0.98 -1.43 -5.28
CA GLY A 244 -0.38 -1.30 -5.78
C GLY A 244 -0.77 -2.34 -6.84
N THR A 245 -2.01 -2.78 -6.75
CA THR A 245 -2.68 -3.68 -7.70
C THR A 245 -4.02 -3.09 -8.13
N LEU A 246 -4.61 -3.67 -9.16
CA LEU A 246 -6.00 -3.48 -9.53
C LEU A 246 -6.77 -4.74 -9.14
N LEU A 247 -7.66 -4.62 -8.16
CA LEU A 247 -8.46 -5.73 -7.65
C LEU A 247 -9.71 -5.98 -8.49
N THR A 248 -9.90 -7.23 -8.91
CA THR A 248 -11.18 -7.71 -9.41
C THR A 248 -11.81 -8.64 -8.39
N ALA A 249 -12.91 -8.20 -7.78
CA ALA A 249 -13.74 -8.99 -6.88
C ALA A 249 -15.21 -8.89 -7.28
N HIS A 250 -16.00 -9.91 -6.91
CA HIS A 250 -17.43 -9.91 -7.23
C HIS A 250 -18.16 -8.78 -6.47
N HIS A 251 -18.70 -7.80 -7.20
CA HIS A 251 -19.31 -6.58 -6.64
C HIS A 251 -20.49 -6.80 -5.68
N ARG A 252 -21.05 -8.01 -5.56
CA ARG A 252 -22.09 -8.30 -4.55
C ARG A 252 -21.53 -8.98 -3.30
N THR A 253 -20.63 -9.93 -3.46
CA THR A 253 -20.17 -10.79 -2.35
C THR A 253 -18.80 -10.39 -1.81
N GLY A 254 -17.99 -9.68 -2.60
CA GLY A 254 -16.58 -9.43 -2.32
C GLY A 254 -15.68 -10.64 -2.60
N ALA A 255 -16.19 -11.72 -3.20
CA ALA A 255 -15.38 -12.89 -3.52
C ALA A 255 -14.25 -12.49 -4.48
N TYR A 256 -13.02 -12.82 -4.11
CA TYR A 256 -11.84 -12.61 -4.94
C TYR A 256 -11.97 -13.31 -6.30
N ILE A 257 -11.60 -12.62 -7.38
CA ILE A 257 -11.53 -13.19 -8.74
C ILE A 257 -10.10 -13.15 -9.25
N GLY A 258 -9.41 -12.01 -9.10
CA GLY A 258 -8.01 -11.85 -9.51
C GLY A 258 -7.51 -10.43 -9.32
N GLU A 259 -6.21 -10.23 -9.50
CA GLU A 259 -5.55 -8.93 -9.49
C GLU A 259 -4.57 -8.80 -10.66
N THR A 260 -4.37 -7.57 -11.12
CA THR A 260 -3.27 -7.21 -12.04
C THR A 260 -2.44 -6.09 -11.44
N THR A 261 -1.28 -5.80 -12.02
CA THR A 261 -0.53 -4.60 -11.65
C THR A 261 -1.39 -3.34 -11.80
N TRP A 262 -1.35 -2.42 -10.82
CA TRP A 262 -1.91 -1.08 -11.01
C TRP A 262 -0.95 -0.23 -11.85
N SER A 263 -1.37 0.11 -13.07
CA SER A 263 -0.62 0.99 -13.97
C SER A 263 -1.57 1.74 -14.89
N VAL A 264 -1.44 3.07 -14.91
CA VAL A 264 -2.17 3.97 -15.80
C VAL A 264 -1.15 4.93 -16.44
N PRO A 265 -0.33 4.44 -17.40
CA PRO A 265 0.85 5.16 -17.86
C PRO A 265 0.55 6.55 -18.43
N THR A 266 -0.62 6.71 -19.06
CA THR A 266 -1.10 7.96 -19.68
C THR A 266 -1.43 9.06 -18.68
N HIS A 267 -1.66 8.71 -17.40
CA HIS A 267 -2.00 9.65 -16.33
C HIS A 267 -0.86 9.81 -15.32
N SER A 268 0.36 9.40 -15.68
CA SER A 268 1.52 9.40 -14.79
C SER A 268 1.31 8.59 -13.50
N GLN A 269 0.40 7.60 -13.51
CA GLN A 269 -0.04 6.87 -12.33
C GLN A 269 0.31 5.38 -12.40
N GLY A 270 0.63 4.77 -11.27
CA GLY A 270 0.85 3.33 -11.14
C GLY A 270 1.74 2.98 -9.95
N THR A 271 1.78 1.70 -9.61
CA THR A 271 2.53 1.21 -8.43
C THR A 271 4.02 1.58 -8.49
N GLY A 272 4.50 2.17 -7.41
CA GLY A 272 5.91 2.41 -7.18
C GLY A 272 6.67 1.09 -7.12
N GLY A 273 7.80 1.00 -7.80
CA GLY A 273 8.60 -0.22 -7.74
C GLY A 273 9.91 -0.14 -8.52
N GLY A 274 10.91 -0.85 -8.04
CA GLY A 274 12.26 -0.82 -8.57
C GLY A 274 13.31 -1.17 -7.53
N PHE A 275 14.45 -0.50 -7.60
CA PHE A 275 15.61 -0.77 -6.76
C PHE A 275 16.17 0.52 -6.20
N SER A 276 16.54 0.50 -4.92
CA SER A 276 17.24 1.60 -4.27
C SER A 276 18.66 1.76 -4.81
N HIS A 277 19.04 3.00 -5.04
CA HIS A 277 20.40 3.50 -5.27
C HIS A 277 21.14 3.80 -3.94
N LEU A 278 20.41 3.94 -2.82
CA LEU A 278 20.98 4.31 -1.52
C LEU A 278 21.18 3.12 -0.57
N PHE A 279 20.29 2.11 -0.64
CA PHE A 279 20.34 0.95 0.22
C PHE A 279 20.72 -0.29 -0.58
N ALA A 280 21.76 -1.00 -0.13
CA ALA A 280 22.09 -2.32 -0.65
C ALA A 280 20.96 -3.32 -0.37
N ARG A 281 20.93 -4.40 -1.16
CA ARG A 281 20.00 -5.50 -0.94
C ARG A 281 20.16 -6.05 0.49
N PRO A 282 19.09 -6.08 1.30
CA PRO A 282 19.13 -6.67 2.64
C PRO A 282 19.12 -8.19 2.58
N GLY A 283 19.66 -8.86 3.59
CA GLY A 283 19.82 -10.33 3.57
C GLY A 283 18.53 -11.14 3.43
N TYR A 284 17.37 -10.60 3.84
CA TYR A 284 16.09 -11.28 3.61
C TYR A 284 15.66 -11.31 2.14
N GLN A 285 16.27 -10.49 1.28
CA GLN A 285 16.10 -10.47 -0.18
C GLN A 285 17.16 -11.29 -0.92
N ASP A 286 18.14 -11.87 -0.22
CA ASP A 286 19.15 -12.73 -0.85
C ASP A 286 18.51 -13.97 -1.45
N ASP A 287 19.05 -14.37 -2.61
CA ASP A 287 18.60 -15.51 -3.43
C ASP A 287 17.13 -15.43 -3.88
N VAL A 288 16.49 -14.26 -3.77
CA VAL A 288 15.15 -14.01 -4.32
C VAL A 288 15.28 -13.64 -5.79
N THR A 289 14.86 -14.55 -6.67
CA THR A 289 14.71 -14.26 -8.11
C THR A 289 13.75 -13.09 -8.24
N GLY A 290 14.19 -11.97 -8.81
CA GLY A 290 13.49 -10.76 -8.44
C GLY A 290 14.36 -9.53 -8.31
N THR A 291 15.38 -9.73 -7.49
CA THR A 291 16.13 -8.67 -6.83
C THR A 291 17.44 -8.36 -7.58
N ASN A 292 18.09 -7.27 -7.22
CA ASN A 292 19.42 -6.91 -7.74
C ASN A 292 20.35 -6.51 -6.58
N ALA A 293 21.40 -5.72 -6.84
CA ALA A 293 22.34 -5.30 -5.79
C ALA A 293 21.75 -4.28 -4.78
N GLY A 294 20.68 -3.57 -5.13
CA GLY A 294 19.97 -2.63 -4.26
C GLY A 294 18.73 -3.24 -3.61
N ARG A 295 18.22 -2.59 -2.56
CA ARG A 295 16.94 -2.94 -1.91
C ARG A 295 15.83 -2.88 -2.95
N ALA A 296 15.21 -4.01 -3.26
CA ALA A 296 14.12 -4.12 -4.22
C ALA A 296 12.79 -3.70 -3.57
N VAL A 297 11.95 -2.95 -4.27
CA VAL A 297 10.65 -2.41 -3.79
C VAL A 297 9.57 -2.73 -4.83
N PRO A 298 8.32 -3.05 -4.42
CA PRO A 298 7.84 -3.21 -3.05
C PRO A 298 8.17 -4.58 -2.45
N ASP A 299 7.78 -4.82 -1.20
CA ASP A 299 7.86 -6.15 -0.58
C ASP A 299 6.58 -6.96 -0.83
N VAL A 300 5.44 -6.26 -0.84
CA VAL A 300 4.08 -6.79 -0.96
C VAL A 300 3.20 -5.79 -1.69
N ALA A 301 1.97 -6.14 -2.07
CA ALA A 301 1.03 -5.23 -2.71
C ALA A 301 -0.41 -5.44 -2.24
N ALA A 302 -1.31 -4.53 -2.59
CA ALA A 302 -2.77 -4.65 -2.42
C ALA A 302 -3.46 -3.62 -3.33
N ASP A 303 -4.79 -3.55 -3.30
CA ASP A 303 -5.55 -2.67 -4.18
C ASP A 303 -5.13 -1.20 -4.03
N ALA A 304 -4.96 -0.55 -5.16
CA ALA A 304 -4.51 0.83 -5.28
C ALA A 304 -5.14 1.56 -6.47
N ALA A 305 -5.89 0.87 -7.33
CA ALA A 305 -6.46 1.47 -8.52
C ALA A 305 -7.72 2.27 -8.17
N PRO A 306 -7.85 3.54 -8.60
CA PRO A 306 -9.04 4.36 -8.33
C PRO A 306 -10.37 3.74 -8.77
N SER A 307 -10.37 2.89 -9.80
CA SER A 307 -11.56 2.21 -10.32
C SER A 307 -12.03 1.02 -9.47
N THR A 308 -11.19 0.50 -8.58
CA THR A 308 -11.47 -0.68 -7.76
C THR A 308 -11.41 -0.39 -6.26
N GLY A 309 -11.27 0.87 -5.88
CA GLY A 309 -11.11 1.30 -4.50
C GLY A 309 -12.24 0.92 -3.55
N MET A 310 -11.89 0.84 -2.27
CA MET A 310 -12.86 0.84 -1.18
C MET A 310 -13.60 2.19 -1.14
N ALA A 311 -14.91 2.16 -0.94
CA ALA A 311 -15.70 3.36 -0.72
C ALA A 311 -15.22 4.10 0.53
N LEU A 312 -14.83 5.35 0.35
CA LEU A 312 -14.57 6.33 1.38
C LEU A 312 -15.77 7.25 1.56
N VAL A 313 -15.91 7.85 2.73
CA VAL A 313 -16.97 8.82 3.05
C VAL A 313 -16.33 10.12 3.52
N ILE A 314 -16.65 11.23 2.86
CA ILE A 314 -16.12 12.55 3.24
C ILE A 314 -17.26 13.53 3.35
N SER A 315 -17.40 14.11 4.53
CA SER A 315 -18.44 15.09 4.86
C SER A 315 -18.11 16.43 4.22
N GLU A 316 -19.09 17.01 3.53
CA GLU A 316 -19.04 18.38 3.04
C GLU A 316 -19.94 19.23 3.95
N ASN A 317 -19.32 20.10 4.76
CA ASN A 317 -19.99 21.02 5.69
C ASN A 317 -20.88 20.35 6.77
N GLY A 318 -20.68 19.05 7.04
CA GLY A 318 -21.40 18.33 8.09
C GLY A 318 -22.89 18.08 7.83
N GLN A 319 -23.36 18.25 6.59
CA GLN A 319 -24.75 17.99 6.17
C GLN A 319 -24.83 17.09 4.93
N GLU A 320 -23.87 17.23 3.99
CA GLU A 320 -23.74 16.36 2.81
C GLU A 320 -22.47 15.52 2.92
N TYR A 321 -22.36 14.44 2.13
CA TYR A 321 -21.15 13.65 2.03
C TYR A 321 -20.93 13.15 0.60
N LYS A 322 -19.66 12.88 0.29
CA LYS A 322 -19.23 12.26 -0.96
C LYS A 322 -18.73 10.85 -0.72
N ILE A 323 -18.97 10.00 -1.72
CA ILE A 323 -18.30 8.73 -1.86
C ILE A 323 -17.15 8.90 -2.84
N LEU A 324 -15.97 8.44 -2.45
CA LEU A 324 -14.77 8.39 -3.30
C LEU A 324 -14.13 7.02 -3.18
N GLY A 325 -13.32 6.63 -4.15
CA GLY A 325 -12.50 5.44 -4.09
C GLY A 325 -11.19 5.67 -3.37
N ALA A 326 -10.92 4.81 -2.39
CA ALA A 326 -9.58 4.63 -1.88
C ALA A 326 -8.64 4.29 -3.03
N SER A 327 -7.52 4.98 -3.12
CA SER A 327 -6.59 4.79 -4.24
C SER A 327 -5.15 5.09 -3.87
N GLY A 328 -4.25 4.78 -4.79
CA GLY A 328 -2.82 4.87 -4.58
C GLY A 328 -2.27 3.73 -3.74
N THR A 329 -0.95 3.62 -3.70
CA THR A 329 -0.25 2.83 -2.68
C THR A 329 -0.55 3.33 -1.26
N SER A 330 -1.04 4.55 -1.16
CA SER A 330 -1.74 5.11 0.01
C SER A 330 -2.94 4.29 0.49
N ALA A 331 -3.66 3.55 -0.36
CA ALA A 331 -4.71 2.64 0.07
C ALA A 331 -4.16 1.27 0.49
N SER A 332 -3.12 0.79 -0.19
CA SER A 332 -2.45 -0.48 0.12
C SER A 332 -1.70 -0.43 1.46
N THR A 333 -1.13 0.72 1.82
CA THR A 333 -0.36 0.92 3.05
C THR A 333 -1.18 0.65 4.34
N PRO A 334 -2.32 1.32 4.58
CA PRO A 334 -3.16 1.05 5.74
C PRO A 334 -3.77 -0.36 5.70
N LEU A 335 -3.99 -0.95 4.53
CA LEU A 335 -4.42 -2.35 4.45
C LEU A 335 -3.37 -3.29 5.02
N TRP A 336 -2.11 -3.13 4.63
CA TRP A 336 -1.01 -3.92 5.18
C TRP A 336 -0.76 -3.62 6.65
N ALA A 337 -0.87 -2.37 7.08
CA ALA A 337 -0.74 -2.02 8.49
C ALA A 337 -1.85 -2.66 9.36
N ALA A 338 -3.09 -2.68 8.87
CA ALA A 338 -4.19 -3.40 9.52
C ALA A 338 -3.92 -4.90 9.59
N LEU A 339 -3.46 -5.52 8.49
CA LEU A 339 -3.12 -6.95 8.46
C LEU A 339 -2.04 -7.30 9.48
N VAL A 340 -1.00 -6.48 9.61
CA VAL A 340 0.03 -6.65 10.65
C VAL A 340 -0.59 -6.56 12.04
N ALA A 341 -1.45 -5.58 12.32
CA ALA A 341 -2.11 -5.48 13.63
C ALA A 341 -3.01 -6.70 13.94
N LEU A 342 -3.67 -7.28 12.93
CA LEU A 342 -4.40 -8.54 13.09
C LEU A 342 -3.44 -9.70 13.43
N ALA A 343 -2.25 -9.72 12.83
CA ALA A 343 -1.22 -10.71 13.12
C ALA A 343 -0.58 -10.52 14.51
N ASP A 344 -0.34 -9.28 14.94
CA ASP A 344 0.11 -8.97 16.30
C ASP A 344 -0.91 -9.45 17.34
N GLN A 345 -2.21 -9.19 17.11
CA GLN A 345 -3.27 -9.70 17.97
C GLN A 345 -3.31 -11.24 17.98
N ALA A 346 -3.21 -11.88 16.81
CA ALA A 346 -3.23 -13.34 16.69
C ALA A 346 -2.03 -14.00 17.37
N ALA A 347 -0.88 -13.31 17.42
CA ALA A 347 0.32 -13.75 18.14
C ALA A 347 0.27 -13.47 19.65
N GLY A 348 -0.63 -12.56 20.08
CA GLY A 348 -0.68 -12.06 21.45
C GLY A 348 0.42 -11.06 21.80
N GLN A 349 1.26 -10.67 20.84
CA GLN A 349 2.42 -9.78 21.00
C GLN A 349 2.74 -9.06 19.69
N ASP A 350 3.48 -7.97 19.77
CA ASP A 350 3.83 -7.18 18.58
C ASP A 350 4.96 -7.87 17.81
N LEU A 351 4.74 -8.12 16.53
CA LEU A 351 5.66 -8.88 15.68
C LEU A 351 6.91 -8.07 15.32
N GLY A 352 6.78 -6.76 15.23
CA GLY A 352 7.86 -5.85 14.85
C GLY A 352 8.33 -6.01 13.41
N PHE A 353 9.60 -6.32 13.20
CA PHE A 353 10.14 -6.34 11.84
C PHE A 353 9.75 -7.60 11.07
N VAL A 354 8.65 -7.50 10.31
CA VAL A 354 8.01 -8.65 9.62
C VAL A 354 8.63 -9.02 8.27
N ASN A 355 9.48 -8.18 7.65
CA ASN A 355 10.01 -8.48 6.31
C ASN A 355 10.70 -9.86 6.23
N PRO A 356 11.61 -10.26 7.15
CA PRO A 356 12.22 -11.59 7.08
C PRO A 356 11.21 -12.76 7.13
N ALA A 357 10.12 -12.60 7.88
CA ALA A 357 9.04 -13.59 7.93
C ALA A 357 8.28 -13.64 6.59
N ILE A 358 7.92 -12.49 6.02
CA ILE A 358 7.26 -12.39 4.71
C ILE A 358 8.10 -13.07 3.62
N TYR A 359 9.40 -12.80 3.55
CA TYR A 359 10.29 -13.40 2.56
C TYR A 359 10.54 -14.89 2.78
N ARG A 360 10.51 -15.36 4.04
CA ARG A 360 10.54 -16.80 4.34
C ARG A 360 9.27 -17.49 3.86
N ILE A 361 8.09 -16.89 4.07
CA ILE A 361 6.81 -17.41 3.57
C ILE A 361 6.81 -17.39 2.04
N GLY A 362 7.22 -16.29 1.41
CA GLY A 362 7.28 -16.14 -0.05
C GLY A 362 8.19 -17.17 -0.75
N ARG A 363 9.26 -17.61 -0.09
CA ARG A 363 10.17 -18.65 -0.59
C ARG A 363 9.72 -20.08 -0.28
N SER A 364 8.67 -20.25 0.52
CA SER A 364 8.22 -21.56 0.99
C SER A 364 7.16 -22.18 0.07
N GLY A 365 6.90 -23.48 0.24
CA GLY A 365 5.83 -24.18 -0.48
C GLY A 365 4.40 -23.70 -0.15
N VAL A 366 4.22 -22.82 0.84
CA VAL A 366 2.91 -22.24 1.18
C VAL A 366 2.69 -20.85 0.57
N ARG A 367 3.61 -20.35 -0.26
CA ARG A 367 3.53 -19.04 -0.92
C ARG A 367 2.18 -18.82 -1.59
N ASP A 368 1.78 -19.72 -2.49
CA ASP A 368 0.57 -19.57 -3.32
C ASP A 368 -0.74 -19.64 -2.52
N ALA A 369 -0.67 -20.08 -1.27
CA ALA A 369 -1.80 -20.03 -0.34
C ALA A 369 -1.80 -18.74 0.49
N ALA A 370 -0.64 -18.12 0.71
CA ALA A 370 -0.48 -16.92 1.53
C ALA A 370 -0.56 -15.62 0.72
N PHE A 371 -0.20 -15.68 -0.56
CA PHE A 371 -0.19 -14.54 -1.46
C PHE A 371 -0.90 -14.84 -2.78
N HIS A 372 -1.57 -13.83 -3.33
CA HIS A 372 -1.97 -13.80 -4.72
C HIS A 372 -0.87 -13.14 -5.56
N ASP A 373 -0.32 -13.92 -6.50
CA ASP A 373 0.82 -13.54 -7.33
C ASP A 373 0.34 -12.85 -8.63
N MET A 374 0.74 -11.59 -8.82
CA MET A 374 0.46 -10.85 -10.05
C MET A 374 1.54 -11.15 -11.08
N THR A 375 1.21 -11.95 -12.09
CA THR A 375 2.18 -12.38 -13.11
C THR A 375 2.14 -11.54 -14.40
N MET A 376 1.25 -10.56 -14.46
CA MET A 376 1.00 -9.71 -15.64
C MET A 376 0.95 -8.23 -15.28
N GLY A 377 1.47 -7.42 -16.19
CA GLY A 377 1.53 -5.97 -16.04
C GLY A 377 2.95 -5.45 -15.89
N ASN A 378 3.06 -4.14 -15.69
CA ASN A 378 4.32 -3.43 -15.49
C ASN A 378 4.04 -2.08 -14.81
N ASN A 379 5.06 -1.42 -14.30
CA ASN A 379 4.94 -0.06 -13.75
C ASN A 379 5.58 1.01 -14.65
N THR A 380 5.44 0.88 -15.97
CA THR A 380 5.83 1.94 -16.92
C THR A 380 4.95 3.15 -16.71
N VAL A 381 5.54 4.34 -16.84
CA VAL A 381 4.84 5.61 -16.63
C VAL A 381 5.25 6.59 -17.71
N THR A 382 4.34 7.48 -18.11
CA THR A 382 4.66 8.66 -18.93
C THR A 382 4.56 9.90 -18.06
N VAL A 383 5.65 10.64 -17.91
CA VAL A 383 5.73 11.88 -17.13
C VAL A 383 6.16 13.00 -18.07
N SER A 384 5.38 14.08 -18.13
CA SER A 384 5.66 15.25 -19.00
C SER A 384 5.93 14.86 -20.47
N GLY A 385 5.15 13.91 -21.00
CA GLY A 385 5.29 13.42 -22.38
C GLY A 385 6.44 12.44 -22.63
N LYS A 386 7.26 12.13 -21.61
CA LYS A 386 8.35 11.15 -21.69
C LYS A 386 7.93 9.84 -21.04
N THR A 387 7.98 8.74 -21.80
CA THR A 387 7.75 7.39 -21.27
C THR A 387 9.02 6.84 -20.62
N ILE A 388 8.91 6.41 -19.38
CA ILE A 388 9.95 5.72 -18.62
C ILE A 388 9.55 4.26 -18.50
N ASN A 389 10.25 3.39 -19.24
CA ASN A 389 10.04 1.95 -19.19
C ASN A 389 10.30 1.42 -17.78
N GLY A 390 9.27 0.84 -17.16
CA GLY A 390 9.33 0.28 -15.82
C GLY A 390 9.87 -1.14 -15.78
N TYR A 391 9.50 -1.85 -14.73
CA TYR A 391 9.75 -3.28 -14.54
C TYR A 391 8.47 -4.05 -14.85
N ARG A 392 8.59 -5.36 -15.10
CA ARG A 392 7.47 -6.23 -15.43
C ARG A 392 7.15 -7.15 -14.27
N ALA A 393 5.85 -7.37 -14.07
CA ALA A 393 5.37 -8.38 -13.17
C ALA A 393 5.69 -9.78 -13.71
N ARG A 394 5.97 -10.75 -12.84
CA ARG A 394 6.37 -12.13 -13.22
C ARG A 394 6.06 -13.12 -12.11
N PRO A 395 5.99 -14.43 -12.40
CA PRO A 395 5.81 -15.43 -11.35
C PRO A 395 6.84 -15.31 -10.21
N GLY A 396 6.34 -15.33 -8.98
CA GLY A 396 7.12 -15.12 -7.76
C GLY A 396 7.35 -13.64 -7.46
N TYR A 397 8.47 -13.32 -6.81
CA TYR A 397 8.76 -11.93 -6.46
C TYR A 397 9.11 -11.09 -7.70
N ASP A 398 8.57 -9.87 -7.75
CA ASP A 398 8.97 -8.86 -8.73
C ASP A 398 9.03 -7.43 -8.15
N PRO A 399 9.82 -6.52 -8.76
CA PRO A 399 9.94 -5.13 -8.30
C PRO A 399 8.77 -4.25 -8.81
N VAL A 400 7.57 -4.81 -8.88
CA VAL A 400 6.32 -4.13 -9.27
C VAL A 400 5.26 -4.33 -8.19
N THR A 401 5.06 -5.57 -7.75
CA THR A 401 4.07 -6.00 -6.76
C THR A 401 4.65 -6.83 -5.60
N GLY A 402 5.96 -7.05 -5.59
CA GLY A 402 6.63 -7.77 -4.51
C GLY A 402 6.26 -9.25 -4.53
N TRP A 403 5.93 -9.81 -3.37
CA TRP A 403 5.33 -11.16 -3.27
C TRP A 403 3.85 -11.22 -3.65
N GLY A 404 3.25 -10.06 -3.91
CA GLY A 404 1.84 -9.92 -4.27
C GLY A 404 0.94 -9.55 -3.10
N SER A 405 -0.37 -9.80 -3.27
CA SER A 405 -1.40 -9.40 -2.31
C SER A 405 -1.73 -10.49 -1.30
N PRO A 406 -2.27 -10.17 -0.12
CA PRO A 406 -2.42 -11.17 0.94
C PRO A 406 -3.70 -11.99 0.81
N ASP A 407 -3.62 -13.30 1.05
CA ASP A 407 -4.74 -14.04 1.63
C ASP A 407 -4.58 -14.03 3.15
N ALA A 408 -5.27 -13.11 3.83
CA ALA A 408 -5.11 -12.91 5.26
C ALA A 408 -5.46 -14.16 6.08
N ARG A 409 -6.34 -15.05 5.58
CA ARG A 409 -6.72 -16.29 6.27
C ARG A 409 -5.53 -17.20 6.52
N VAL A 410 -4.56 -17.16 5.61
CA VAL A 410 -3.35 -17.98 5.62
C VAL A 410 -2.16 -17.17 6.14
N LEU A 411 -1.99 -15.94 5.65
CA LEU A 411 -0.84 -15.11 5.97
C LEU A 411 -0.82 -14.68 7.45
N VAL A 412 -1.94 -14.25 8.02
CA VAL A 412 -1.98 -13.79 9.43
C VAL A 412 -1.55 -14.90 10.40
N PRO A 413 -2.10 -16.13 10.34
CA PRO A 413 -1.60 -17.23 11.17
C PRO A 413 -0.14 -17.63 10.90
N LEU A 414 0.35 -17.47 9.68
CA LEU A 414 1.77 -17.74 9.38
C LEU A 414 2.67 -16.69 10.04
N LEU A 415 2.38 -15.40 9.88
CA LEU A 415 3.13 -14.32 10.51
C LEU A 415 3.15 -14.46 12.03
N ALA A 416 1.98 -14.74 12.65
CA ALA A 416 1.86 -14.92 14.09
C ALA A 416 2.73 -16.07 14.65
N ARG A 417 3.06 -17.08 13.84
CA ARG A 417 3.97 -18.18 14.22
C ARG A 417 5.44 -17.89 13.92
N HIS A 418 5.73 -17.01 12.98
CA HIS A 418 7.07 -16.84 12.39
C HIS A 418 7.83 -15.64 12.95
N ALA A 419 7.14 -14.62 13.46
CA ALA A 419 7.75 -13.47 14.11
C ALA A 419 7.76 -13.69 15.63
N GLY A 420 8.94 -13.98 16.17
CA GLY A 420 9.16 -14.44 17.54
C GLY A 420 10.44 -15.27 17.74
N HIS A 421 11.19 -15.55 16.67
CA HIS A 421 12.48 -16.23 16.69
C HIS A 421 13.55 -15.44 15.94
#